data_AF-Q0SS95-F1
#
_entry.id   AF-Q0SS95-F1
#
_cell.length_a   1.000
_cell.length_b   1.000
_cell.length_c   1.000
_cell.angle_alpha   90.00
_cell.angle_beta   90.00
_cell.angle_gamma   90.00
#
_symmetry.space_group_name_H-M   'P 1'
#
loop_
_entity.id
_entity.type
_entity.pdbx_description
1 polymer ?
#
loop_
_entity_poly.entity_id
_entity_poly.type
_entity_poly.pdbx_seq_one_letter_code
_entity_poly.pdbx_strand_id
1 'polypeptide(L)'
;MNITGIITEYNPFHLGHELHLKNSKEITNCDGVICVMSGNFVQRGLPALTDKWTRTKMALEAGVDLVVELPTLFATSSAEFFAFGAVSLLNSLNVVNNICFGSECGDIDLIKKLSEIIVNEPPIFKEYLKDYLKEGLPFPKARSEALMKYLDYNNYKTDFSYLEKVLNSSNNILAIEYCKSLYKLQSTIKPFTIQRLGADYNDEELSKNEIASASAIRKSIYTSNIEESLDFMPEYSYNLLKNTSFSDLDKMFDLVKYAIVSNPNILKEIPEASEGIDNKIIQNIGKANSLDELINLCKSKRYSYTRLNRILCHILLNVNKDLLSLRKYSPNYVRILGFNNKGREILKEIKKNSEINIVNKLSKAKTDPLLEFDIKATNIYSFLNPSVKINSDYLISPIIFR
;
A
#
# COMPACT_ATOMS: atom_id res chain seq x y z
N MET A 1 -24.74 -11.89 4.12
CA MET A 1 -23.33 -12.31 4.11
C MET A 1 -22.53 -11.20 4.75
N ASN A 2 -21.79 -11.48 5.82
CA ASN A 2 -20.90 -10.56 6.51
C ASN A 2 -19.51 -10.61 5.85
N ILE A 3 -19.13 -9.58 5.11
CA ILE A 3 -17.87 -9.55 4.35
C ILE A 3 -16.87 -8.59 4.97
N THR A 4 -15.64 -9.07 5.14
CA THR A 4 -14.52 -8.29 5.64
C THR A 4 -13.54 -7.97 4.52
N GLY A 5 -13.26 -6.68 4.33
CA GLY A 5 -12.21 -6.18 3.45
C GLY A 5 -10.87 -6.12 4.18
N ILE A 6 -9.80 -6.57 3.54
CA ILE A 6 -8.42 -6.37 3.99
C ILE A 6 -7.63 -5.65 2.89
N ILE A 7 -6.71 -4.77 3.28
CA ILE A 7 -5.91 -3.95 2.37
C ILE A 7 -4.45 -4.36 2.54
N THR A 8 -3.84 -4.92 1.49
CA THR A 8 -2.55 -5.62 1.62
C THR A 8 -1.62 -5.39 0.43
N GLU A 9 -0.38 -5.83 0.60
CA GLU A 9 0.61 -5.89 -0.49
C GLU A 9 1.19 -7.29 -0.68
N TYR A 10 1.21 -8.11 0.39
CA TYR A 10 1.77 -9.47 0.42
C TYR A 10 3.12 -9.59 -0.28
N ASN A 11 4.10 -8.81 0.18
CA ASN A 11 5.39 -8.64 -0.49
C ASN A 11 6.60 -9.16 0.34
N PRO A 12 6.78 -10.48 0.57
CA PRO A 12 5.88 -11.58 0.22
C PRO A 12 4.77 -11.82 1.26
N PHE A 13 3.90 -12.80 1.01
CA PHE A 13 3.01 -13.34 2.04
C PHE A 13 3.84 -14.10 3.09
N HIS A 14 3.67 -13.79 4.37
CA HIS A 14 4.51 -14.30 5.47
C HIS A 14 3.66 -14.62 6.71
N LEU A 15 4.24 -15.19 7.76
CA LEU A 15 3.47 -15.68 8.94
C LEU A 15 2.63 -14.57 9.61
N GLY A 16 3.15 -13.33 9.68
CA GLY A 16 2.36 -12.20 10.18
C GLY A 16 1.12 -11.85 9.36
N HIS A 17 1.13 -12.09 8.05
CA HIS A 17 -0.04 -11.91 7.18
C HIS A 17 -1.08 -13.01 7.41
N GLU A 18 -0.63 -14.24 7.60
CA GLU A 18 -1.50 -15.38 7.95
C GLU A 18 -2.21 -15.15 9.28
N LEU A 19 -1.45 -14.74 10.30
CA LEU A 19 -2.00 -14.40 11.61
C LEU A 19 -3.01 -13.24 11.53
N HIS A 20 -2.69 -12.19 10.80
CA HIS A 20 -3.61 -11.07 10.56
C HIS A 20 -4.91 -11.53 9.89
N LEU A 21 -4.82 -12.36 8.85
CA LEU A 21 -6.00 -12.89 8.15
C LEU A 21 -6.86 -13.76 9.08
N LYS A 22 -6.24 -14.66 9.85
CA LYS A 22 -6.93 -15.51 10.84
C LYS A 22 -7.66 -14.66 11.87
N ASN A 23 -6.96 -13.74 12.54
CA ASN A 23 -7.53 -12.86 13.55
C ASN A 23 -8.62 -11.95 12.96
N SER A 24 -8.50 -11.54 11.69
CA SER A 24 -9.51 -10.73 11.00
C SER A 24 -10.82 -11.50 10.87
N LYS A 25 -10.75 -12.78 10.50
CA LYS A 25 -11.92 -13.66 10.40
C LYS A 25 -12.57 -13.86 11.77
N GLU A 26 -11.76 -14.08 12.80
CA GLU A 26 -12.24 -14.29 14.18
C GLU A 26 -12.94 -13.05 14.75
N ILE A 27 -12.29 -11.88 14.73
CA ILE A 27 -12.84 -10.65 15.36
C ILE A 27 -14.06 -10.10 14.61
N THR A 28 -14.13 -10.29 13.30
CA THR A 28 -15.25 -9.80 12.49
C THR A 28 -16.37 -10.82 12.32
N ASN A 29 -16.12 -12.10 12.65
CA ASN A 29 -17.01 -13.23 12.40
C ASN A 29 -17.58 -13.21 10.96
N CYS A 30 -16.70 -13.04 9.98
CA CYS A 30 -17.09 -12.86 8.58
C CYS A 30 -17.35 -14.19 7.85
N ASP A 31 -18.29 -14.17 6.91
CA ASP A 31 -18.59 -15.27 5.99
C ASP A 31 -17.58 -15.35 4.83
N GLY A 32 -16.86 -14.26 4.55
CA GLY A 32 -15.86 -14.20 3.50
C GLY A 32 -14.99 -12.95 3.53
N VAL A 33 -13.83 -13.03 2.88
CA VAL A 33 -12.78 -12.01 2.87
C VAL A 33 -12.48 -11.53 1.46
N ILE A 34 -12.55 -10.22 1.25
CA ILE A 34 -12.07 -9.53 0.04
C ILE A 34 -10.72 -8.89 0.35
N CYS A 35 -9.70 -9.21 -0.43
CA CYS A 35 -8.38 -8.60 -0.34
C CYS A 35 -8.17 -7.59 -1.47
N VAL A 36 -8.04 -6.31 -1.13
CA VAL A 36 -7.54 -5.28 -2.04
C VAL A 36 -6.02 -5.29 -1.95
N MET A 37 -5.36 -5.79 -2.98
CA MET A 37 -3.92 -6.00 -2.99
C MET A 37 -3.24 -5.07 -4.00
N SER A 38 -2.15 -4.41 -3.58
CA SER A 38 -1.28 -3.68 -4.52
C SER A 38 -0.88 -4.57 -5.70
N GLY A 39 -0.92 -4.01 -6.91
CA GLY A 39 -0.43 -4.65 -8.13
C GLY A 39 1.09 -4.83 -8.11
N ASN A 40 1.74 -4.78 -9.27
CA ASN A 40 3.17 -5.10 -9.40
C ASN A 40 4.13 -4.08 -8.74
N PHE A 41 3.60 -2.95 -8.25
CA PHE A 41 4.34 -1.94 -7.48
C PHE A 41 3.59 -1.63 -6.18
N VAL A 42 4.34 -1.39 -5.11
CA VAL A 42 3.83 -1.24 -3.74
C VAL A 42 3.95 0.21 -3.22
N GLN A 43 3.28 0.53 -2.12
CA GLN A 43 3.11 1.88 -1.54
C GLN A 43 4.44 2.57 -1.26
N ARG A 44 5.45 1.76 -0.96
CA ARG A 44 6.79 2.23 -0.66
C ARG A 44 7.59 2.63 -1.90
N GLY A 45 7.01 2.59 -3.10
CA GLY A 45 7.66 2.96 -4.35
C GLY A 45 8.67 1.92 -4.82
N LEU A 46 8.40 0.64 -4.55
CA LEU A 46 9.25 -0.48 -4.96
C LEU A 46 8.44 -1.46 -5.82
N PRO A 47 9.09 -2.22 -6.71
CA PRO A 47 8.45 -3.37 -7.34
C PRO A 47 8.10 -4.40 -6.27
N ALA A 48 7.01 -5.13 -6.47
CA ALA A 48 6.73 -6.31 -5.68
C ALA A 48 7.82 -7.37 -5.95
N LEU A 49 8.20 -8.15 -4.93
CA LEU A 49 9.20 -9.20 -5.00
C LEU A 49 8.87 -10.18 -6.13
N THR A 50 7.60 -10.59 -6.22
CA THR A 50 7.05 -11.40 -7.31
C THR A 50 5.76 -10.77 -7.84
N ASP A 51 5.31 -11.24 -8.99
CA ASP A 51 4.16 -10.70 -9.70
C ASP A 51 2.86 -10.78 -8.88
N LYS A 52 1.87 -9.96 -9.26
CA LYS A 52 0.56 -9.89 -8.59
C LYS A 52 -0.25 -11.20 -8.65
N TRP A 53 -0.03 -12.06 -9.64
CA TRP A 53 -0.73 -13.34 -9.77
C TRP A 53 -0.15 -14.39 -8.83
N THR A 54 1.17 -14.47 -8.71
CA THR A 54 1.86 -15.33 -7.74
C THR A 54 1.45 -14.96 -6.31
N ARG A 55 1.45 -13.66 -5.97
CA ARG A 55 0.93 -13.19 -4.67
C ARG A 55 -0.56 -13.47 -4.47
N THR A 56 -1.35 -13.43 -5.55
CA THR A 56 -2.77 -13.81 -5.50
C THR A 56 -2.94 -15.27 -5.15
N LYS A 57 -2.11 -16.19 -5.68
CA LYS A 57 -2.16 -17.61 -5.29
C LYS A 57 -1.89 -17.79 -3.80
N MET A 58 -0.86 -17.12 -3.27
CA MET A 58 -0.55 -17.15 -1.83
C MET A 58 -1.73 -16.67 -0.98
N ALA A 59 -2.38 -15.58 -1.39
CA ALA A 59 -3.54 -15.05 -0.68
C ALA A 59 -4.72 -16.04 -0.69
N LEU A 60 -5.02 -16.65 -1.83
CA LEU A 60 -6.12 -17.62 -1.96
C LEU A 60 -5.82 -18.91 -1.15
N GLU A 61 -4.57 -19.39 -1.16
CA GLU A 61 -4.12 -20.53 -0.36
C GLU A 61 -4.20 -20.26 1.14
N ALA A 62 -3.95 -19.02 1.58
CA ALA A 62 -4.17 -18.58 2.96
C ALA A 62 -5.66 -18.52 3.37
N GLY A 63 -6.58 -18.63 2.40
CA GLY A 63 -8.02 -18.56 2.61
C GLY A 63 -8.62 -17.17 2.43
N VAL A 64 -8.00 -16.27 1.65
CA VAL A 64 -8.72 -15.13 1.06
C VAL A 64 -9.70 -15.65 0.02
N ASP A 65 -10.90 -15.08 -0.05
CA ASP A 65 -11.93 -15.58 -0.96
C ASP A 65 -11.93 -14.87 -2.31
N LEU A 66 -11.67 -13.56 -2.32
CA LEU A 66 -11.61 -12.72 -3.51
C LEU A 66 -10.43 -11.76 -3.43
N VAL A 67 -9.53 -11.80 -4.41
CA VAL A 67 -8.40 -10.85 -4.52
C VAL A 67 -8.68 -9.89 -5.67
N VAL A 68 -8.65 -8.60 -5.36
CA VAL A 68 -8.81 -7.51 -6.32
C VAL A 68 -7.58 -6.61 -6.32
N GLU A 69 -7.24 -6.06 -7.47
CA GLU A 69 -6.10 -5.17 -7.61
C GLU A 69 -6.46 -3.76 -7.11
N LEU A 70 -5.60 -3.20 -6.25
CA LEU A 70 -5.57 -1.76 -5.99
C LEU A 70 -4.89 -1.10 -7.19
N PRO A 71 -5.54 -0.15 -7.89
CA PRO A 71 -4.92 0.46 -9.06
C PRO A 71 -3.57 1.09 -8.71
N THR A 72 -2.59 0.88 -9.57
CA THR A 72 -1.16 1.19 -9.38
C THR A 72 -0.95 2.62 -8.95
N LEU A 73 -1.76 3.55 -9.48
CA LEU A 73 -1.68 4.96 -9.12
C LEU A 73 -1.91 5.17 -7.62
N PHE A 74 -2.90 4.51 -7.02
CA PHE A 74 -3.13 4.55 -5.56
C PHE A 74 -2.11 3.67 -4.82
N ALA A 75 -1.81 2.49 -5.37
CA ALA A 75 -0.87 1.55 -4.78
C ALA A 75 0.55 2.11 -4.62
N THR A 76 0.94 3.14 -5.37
CA THR A 76 2.28 3.77 -5.31
C THR A 76 2.25 5.19 -4.72
N SER A 77 1.25 5.50 -3.90
CA SER A 77 1.03 6.84 -3.35
C SER A 77 1.35 6.97 -1.85
N SER A 78 1.27 8.20 -1.32
CA SER A 78 1.29 8.43 0.13
C SER A 78 0.15 7.66 0.84
N ALA A 79 0.26 7.49 2.16
CA ALA A 79 -0.74 6.80 2.98
C ALA A 79 -2.17 7.33 2.76
N GLU A 80 -2.34 8.64 2.59
CA GLU A 80 -3.63 9.26 2.33
C GLU A 80 -4.30 8.74 1.05
N PHE A 81 -3.60 8.81 -0.10
CA PHE A 81 -4.18 8.37 -1.37
C PHE A 81 -4.25 6.85 -1.47
N PHE A 82 -3.28 6.13 -0.90
CA PHE A 82 -3.32 4.66 -0.82
C PHE A 82 -4.58 4.20 -0.07
N ALA A 83 -4.80 4.76 1.13
CA ALA A 83 -5.97 4.47 1.94
C ALA A 83 -7.27 4.87 1.23
N PHE A 84 -7.32 6.06 0.64
CA PHE A 84 -8.49 6.52 -0.08
C PHE A 84 -8.84 5.59 -1.25
N GLY A 85 -7.87 5.23 -2.10
CA GLY A 85 -8.09 4.32 -3.22
C GLY A 85 -8.61 2.94 -2.79
N ALA A 86 -8.00 2.37 -1.75
CA ALA A 86 -8.39 1.05 -1.26
C ALA A 86 -9.76 1.04 -0.55
N VAL A 87 -10.01 2.02 0.32
CA VAL A 87 -11.28 2.13 1.06
C VAL A 87 -12.41 2.53 0.14
N SER A 88 -12.20 3.46 -0.81
CA SER A 88 -13.23 3.83 -1.79
C SER A 88 -13.58 2.67 -2.70
N LEU A 89 -12.59 1.85 -3.11
CA LEU A 89 -12.84 0.62 -3.85
C LEU A 89 -13.72 -0.34 -3.04
N LEU A 90 -13.34 -0.69 -1.80
CA LEU A 90 -14.15 -1.56 -0.93
C LEU A 90 -15.56 -1.01 -0.70
N ASN A 91 -15.69 0.29 -0.45
CA ASN A 91 -16.96 0.97 -0.26
C ASN A 91 -17.86 0.85 -1.49
N SER A 92 -17.30 1.05 -2.69
CA SER A 92 -18.05 0.99 -3.95
C SER A 92 -18.60 -0.41 -4.30
N LEU A 93 -18.11 -1.47 -3.65
CA LEU A 93 -18.62 -2.83 -3.87
C LEU A 93 -20.00 -3.06 -3.25
N ASN A 94 -20.46 -2.19 -2.33
CA ASN A 94 -21.76 -2.25 -1.65
C ASN A 94 -22.10 -3.59 -0.93
N VAL A 95 -21.11 -4.44 -0.71
CA VAL A 95 -21.27 -5.74 -0.01
C VAL A 95 -20.37 -5.88 1.20
N VAL A 96 -19.41 -4.97 1.39
CA VAL A 96 -18.42 -5.02 2.46
C VAL A 96 -19.06 -4.48 3.74
N ASN A 97 -18.94 -5.22 4.85
CA ASN A 97 -19.48 -4.84 6.15
C ASN A 97 -18.39 -4.32 7.08
N ASN A 98 -17.19 -4.89 7.00
CA ASN A 98 -16.07 -4.57 7.87
C ASN A 98 -14.79 -4.31 7.05
N ILE A 99 -13.89 -3.49 7.57
CA ILE A 99 -12.47 -3.55 7.21
C ILE A 99 -11.65 -3.98 8.42
N CYS A 100 -10.60 -4.76 8.21
CA CYS A 100 -9.67 -5.13 9.27
C CYS A 100 -8.23 -4.86 8.84
N PHE A 101 -7.46 -4.20 9.70
CA PHE A 101 -6.08 -3.83 9.45
C PHE A 101 -5.21 -4.00 10.70
N GLY A 102 -3.93 -4.35 10.52
CA GLY A 102 -2.96 -4.34 11.60
C GLY A 102 -2.63 -2.92 12.05
N SER A 103 -2.44 -2.72 13.35
CA SER A 103 -1.93 -1.47 13.92
C SER A 103 -0.95 -1.77 15.05
N GLU A 104 0.01 -0.88 15.32
CA GLU A 104 0.92 -1.06 16.46
C GLU A 104 0.16 -0.85 17.79
N CYS A 105 -0.85 0.03 17.83
CA CYS A 105 -1.58 0.33 19.07
C CYS A 105 -2.70 -0.67 19.41
N GLY A 106 -3.30 -1.33 18.42
CA GLY A 106 -4.46 -2.20 18.64
C GLY A 106 -5.74 -1.48 19.10
N ASP A 107 -5.73 -0.15 19.18
CA ASP A 107 -6.82 0.66 19.74
C ASP A 107 -7.65 1.32 18.64
N ILE A 108 -8.75 0.65 18.28
CA ILE A 108 -9.66 1.13 17.23
C ILE A 108 -10.37 2.43 17.60
N ASP A 109 -10.67 2.67 18.87
CA ASP A 109 -11.40 3.86 19.31
C ASP A 109 -10.50 5.09 19.28
N LEU A 110 -9.24 4.95 19.69
CA LEU A 110 -8.23 6.00 19.51
C LEU A 110 -8.00 6.31 18.03
N ILE A 111 -7.84 5.29 17.18
CA ILE A 111 -7.66 5.49 15.73
C ILE A 111 -8.85 6.26 15.15
N LYS A 112 -10.09 5.84 15.45
CA LYS A 112 -11.31 6.53 15.00
C LYS A 112 -11.35 7.98 15.49
N LYS A 113 -11.01 8.23 16.75
CA LYS A 113 -10.98 9.58 17.33
C LYS A 113 -10.00 10.49 16.60
N LEU A 114 -8.78 10.00 16.34
CA LEU A 114 -7.76 10.74 15.60
C LEU A 114 -8.23 11.04 14.17
N SER A 115 -8.76 10.04 13.46
CA SER A 115 -9.30 10.20 12.11
C SER A 115 -10.45 11.19 12.03
N GLU A 116 -11.35 11.21 13.01
CA GLU A 116 -12.47 12.15 13.10
C GLU A 116 -11.98 13.60 13.26
N ILE A 117 -10.98 13.84 14.11
CA ILE A 117 -10.39 15.18 14.27
C ILE A 117 -9.76 15.65 12.96
N ILE A 118 -9.05 14.75 12.28
CA ILE A 118 -8.36 15.07 11.02
C ILE A 118 -9.37 15.33 9.90
N VAL A 119 -10.49 14.60 9.85
CA VAL A 119 -11.47 14.77 8.76
C VAL A 119 -12.30 16.04 8.93
N ASN A 120 -12.69 16.35 10.17
CA ASN A 120 -13.53 17.51 10.48
C ASN A 120 -12.73 18.80 10.61
N GLU A 121 -11.44 18.68 10.95
CA GLU A 121 -10.50 19.76 11.22
C GLU A 121 -11.11 20.91 12.07
N PRO A 122 -11.41 20.66 13.37
CA PRO A 122 -11.99 21.67 14.25
C PRO A 122 -11.18 22.98 14.26
N PRO A 123 -11.80 24.17 14.44
CA PRO A 123 -11.10 25.46 14.36
C PRO A 123 -9.85 25.55 15.25
N ILE A 124 -9.94 25.04 16.48
CA ILE A 124 -8.81 25.03 17.44
C ILE A 124 -7.67 24.13 16.95
N PHE A 125 -7.99 22.95 16.40
CA PHE A 125 -6.99 22.08 15.79
C PHE A 125 -6.32 22.75 14.58
N LYS A 126 -7.10 23.44 13.73
CA LYS A 126 -6.55 24.20 12.58
C LYS A 126 -5.59 25.29 13.02
N GLU A 127 -5.92 25.99 14.09
CA GLU A 127 -5.07 27.03 14.67
C GLU A 127 -3.73 26.44 15.12
N TYR A 128 -3.75 25.37 15.91
CA TYR A 128 -2.54 24.68 16.35
C TYR A 128 -1.70 24.17 15.18
N LEU A 129 -2.34 23.56 14.17
CA LEU A 129 -1.64 23.11 12.97
C LEU A 129 -0.96 24.27 12.24
N LYS A 130 -1.66 25.39 12.10
CA LYS A 130 -1.12 26.59 11.44
C LYS A 130 0.07 27.16 12.21
N ASP A 131 0.02 27.18 13.53
CA ASP A 131 1.11 27.69 14.37
C ASP A 131 2.36 26.82 14.24
N TYR A 132 2.23 25.50 14.36
CA TYR A 132 3.35 24.58 14.16
C TYR A 132 3.93 24.61 12.74
N LEU A 133 3.09 24.84 11.72
CA LEU A 133 3.58 25.04 10.35
C LEU A 133 4.37 26.37 10.20
N LYS A 134 3.94 27.45 10.88
CA LYS A 134 4.69 28.73 10.88
C LYS A 134 6.04 28.61 11.57
N GLU A 135 6.16 27.73 12.57
CA GLU A 135 7.44 27.39 13.21
C GLU A 135 8.39 26.61 12.29
N GLY A 136 7.95 26.24 11.08
CA GLY A 136 8.76 25.55 10.09
C GLY A 136 8.80 24.04 10.27
N LEU A 137 7.91 23.47 11.10
CA LEU A 137 7.83 22.01 11.24
C LEU A 137 7.32 21.37 9.94
N PRO A 138 7.90 20.23 9.52
CA PRO A 138 7.36 19.45 8.41
C PRO A 138 5.89 19.06 8.70
N PHE A 139 5.05 19.09 7.67
CA PHE A 139 3.60 18.85 7.80
C PHE A 139 3.23 17.62 8.65
N PRO A 140 3.86 16.43 8.51
CA PRO A 140 3.54 15.28 9.37
C PRO A 140 3.81 15.52 10.85
N LYS A 141 4.90 16.22 11.19
CA LYS A 141 5.23 16.57 12.58
C LYS A 141 4.28 17.64 13.09
N ALA A 142 4.04 18.70 12.32
CA ALA A 142 3.08 19.75 12.67
C ALA A 142 1.68 19.19 12.95
N ARG A 143 1.20 18.25 12.11
CA ARG A 143 -0.07 17.54 12.31
C ARG A 143 -0.08 16.72 13.59
N SER A 144 1.01 16.01 13.88
CA SER A 144 1.11 15.21 15.10
C SER A 144 1.09 16.08 16.36
N GLU A 145 1.87 17.16 16.39
CA GLU A 145 1.90 18.14 17.49
C GLU A 145 0.54 18.82 17.69
N ALA A 146 -0.13 19.20 16.59
CA ALA A 146 -1.46 19.81 16.65
C ALA A 146 -2.52 18.85 17.20
N LEU A 147 -2.45 17.55 16.84
CA LEU A 147 -3.35 16.53 17.36
C LEU A 147 -3.16 16.32 18.86
N MET A 148 -1.91 16.19 19.32
CA MET A 148 -1.62 16.02 20.74
C MET A 148 -2.10 17.23 21.55
N LYS A 149 -1.81 18.46 21.09
CA LYS A 149 -2.27 19.69 21.74
C LYS A 149 -3.79 19.82 21.75
N TYR A 150 -4.47 19.41 20.67
CA TYR A 150 -5.93 19.43 20.61
C TYR A 150 -6.57 18.41 21.56
N LEU A 151 -6.00 17.21 21.69
CA LEU A 151 -6.49 16.20 22.62
C LEU A 151 -6.33 16.65 24.08
N ASP A 152 -5.19 17.24 24.41
CA ASP A 152 -4.92 17.82 25.73
C ASP A 152 -5.91 18.95 26.07
N TYR A 153 -6.15 19.87 25.13
CA TYR A 153 -7.16 20.93 25.26
C TYR A 153 -8.57 20.39 25.57
N ASN A 154 -8.92 19.22 25.04
CA ASN A 154 -10.22 18.58 25.28
C ASN A 154 -10.21 17.63 26.50
N ASN A 155 -9.19 17.69 27.36
CA ASN A 155 -9.00 16.81 28.54
C ASN A 155 -9.05 15.31 28.20
N TYR A 156 -8.59 14.92 27.00
CA TYR A 156 -8.52 13.52 26.63
C TYR A 156 -7.35 12.87 27.38
N LYS A 157 -7.68 12.04 28.39
CA LYS A 157 -6.69 11.39 29.26
C LYS A 157 -5.94 10.31 28.50
N THR A 158 -4.75 10.64 28.01
CA THR A 158 -3.82 9.68 27.42
C THR A 158 -2.39 10.18 27.60
N ASP A 159 -1.45 9.25 27.67
CA ASP A 159 -0.05 9.58 27.82
C ASP A 159 0.51 10.21 26.52
N PHE A 160 1.18 11.36 26.64
CA PHE A 160 1.74 12.08 25.49
C PHE A 160 2.79 11.25 24.75
N SER A 161 3.64 10.52 25.47
CA SER A 161 4.68 9.69 24.85
C SER A 161 4.09 8.51 24.08
N TYR A 162 2.97 7.95 24.59
CA TYR A 162 2.19 6.94 23.90
C TYR A 162 1.56 7.51 22.62
N LEU A 163 0.88 8.66 22.69
CA LEU A 163 0.31 9.31 21.50
C LEU A 163 1.37 9.61 20.42
N GLU A 164 2.54 10.11 20.83
CA GLU A 164 3.62 10.38 19.89
C GLU A 164 4.07 9.11 19.18
N LYS A 165 4.20 7.99 19.89
CA LYS A 165 4.47 6.68 19.26
C LYS A 165 3.35 6.31 18.29
N VAL A 166 2.09 6.42 18.70
CA VAL A 166 0.93 6.07 17.87
C VAL A 166 0.94 6.85 16.55
N LEU A 167 1.16 8.16 16.60
CA LEU A 167 1.09 9.04 15.43
C LEU A 167 2.28 8.88 14.47
N ASN A 168 3.39 8.29 14.91
CA ASN A 168 4.61 8.13 14.11
C ASN A 168 4.81 6.71 13.57
N SER A 169 4.05 5.71 14.00
CA SER A 169 4.17 4.32 13.50
C SER A 169 3.47 4.12 12.15
N SER A 170 4.08 3.32 11.28
CA SER A 170 3.63 3.17 9.88
C SER A 170 2.24 2.56 9.75
N ASN A 171 1.89 1.52 10.53
CA ASN A 171 0.59 0.87 10.39
C ASN A 171 -0.51 1.70 11.06
N ASN A 172 -0.22 2.40 12.15
CA ASN A 172 -1.12 3.38 12.76
C ASN A 172 -1.44 4.55 11.81
N ILE A 173 -0.44 5.09 11.10
CA ILE A 173 -0.68 6.15 10.09
C ILE A 173 -1.64 5.64 9.01
N LEU A 174 -1.43 4.42 8.49
CA LEU A 174 -2.34 3.80 7.53
C LEU A 174 -3.75 3.59 8.11
N ALA A 175 -3.84 3.08 9.34
CA ALA A 175 -5.11 2.89 10.05
C ALA A 175 -5.91 4.19 10.19
N ILE A 176 -5.24 5.28 10.57
CA ILE A 176 -5.84 6.61 10.66
C ILE A 176 -6.33 7.08 9.29
N GLU A 177 -5.56 6.88 8.22
CA GLU A 177 -5.96 7.26 6.86
C GLU A 177 -7.10 6.37 6.30
N TYR A 178 -7.18 5.09 6.69
CA TYR A 178 -8.32 4.22 6.36
C TYR A 178 -9.61 4.73 7.01
N CYS A 179 -9.59 4.96 8.34
CA CYS A 179 -10.74 5.48 9.06
C CYS A 179 -11.13 6.89 8.59
N LYS A 180 -10.15 7.75 8.27
CA LYS A 180 -10.41 9.06 7.65
C LYS A 180 -11.11 8.91 6.30
N SER A 181 -10.70 7.93 5.48
CA SER A 181 -11.32 7.66 4.19
C SER A 181 -12.77 7.16 4.35
N LEU A 182 -13.03 6.30 5.34
CA LEU A 182 -14.39 5.87 5.69
C LEU A 182 -15.28 7.07 6.05
N TYR A 183 -14.80 7.98 6.88
CA TYR A 183 -15.54 9.20 7.24
C TYR A 183 -15.78 10.13 6.05
N LYS A 184 -14.77 10.38 5.21
CA LYS A 184 -14.92 11.21 3.99
C LYS A 184 -15.98 10.64 3.05
N LEU A 185 -16.05 9.32 2.93
CA LEU A 185 -17.00 8.62 2.07
C LEU A 185 -18.38 8.43 2.71
N GLN A 186 -18.57 8.83 3.97
CA GLN A 186 -19.76 8.54 4.77
C GLN A 186 -20.12 7.03 4.74
N SER A 187 -19.08 6.19 4.76
CA SER A 187 -19.20 4.75 4.62
C SER A 187 -19.86 4.12 5.85
N THR A 188 -20.69 3.10 5.63
CA THR A 188 -21.26 2.27 6.70
C THR A 188 -20.32 1.12 7.12
N ILE A 189 -19.18 0.95 6.44
CA ILE A 189 -18.22 -0.10 6.74
C ILE A 189 -17.60 0.12 8.13
N LYS A 190 -17.61 -0.92 8.97
CA LYS A 190 -17.07 -0.87 10.32
C LYS A 190 -15.57 -1.19 10.33
N PRO A 191 -14.71 -0.31 10.87
CA PRO A 191 -13.29 -0.61 10.98
C PRO A 191 -12.98 -1.43 12.24
N PHE A 192 -12.07 -2.38 12.09
CA PHE A 192 -11.48 -3.20 13.15
C PHE A 192 -9.97 -3.15 13.05
N THR A 193 -9.28 -3.35 14.17
CA THR A 193 -7.83 -3.49 14.17
C THR A 193 -7.35 -4.68 14.97
N ILE A 194 -6.20 -5.22 14.57
CA ILE A 194 -5.49 -6.28 15.28
C ILE A 194 -4.12 -5.70 15.65
N GLN A 195 -3.75 -5.84 16.92
CA GLN A 195 -2.43 -5.43 17.37
C GLN A 195 -1.36 -6.28 16.67
N ARG A 196 -0.37 -5.62 16.06
CA ARG A 196 0.77 -6.32 15.45
C ARG A 196 1.64 -6.93 16.54
N LEU A 197 1.92 -8.23 16.42
CA LEU A 197 2.91 -8.93 17.23
C LEU A 197 4.19 -9.09 16.39
N GLY A 198 5.35 -8.78 16.97
CA GLY A 198 6.66 -8.97 16.34
C GLY A 198 7.43 -7.68 16.05
N ALA A 199 8.52 -7.83 15.30
CA ALA A 199 9.49 -6.81 14.95
C ALA A 199 8.84 -5.55 14.34
N ASP A 200 9.40 -4.38 14.62
CA ASP A 200 8.96 -3.13 14.03
C ASP A 200 9.04 -3.24 12.51
N TYR A 201 8.16 -2.53 11.78
CA TYR A 201 8.12 -2.64 10.33
C TYR A 201 9.52 -2.45 9.68
N ASN A 202 10.34 -1.58 10.28
CA ASN A 202 11.66 -1.20 9.77
C ASN A 202 12.79 -2.13 10.25
N ASP A 203 12.49 -3.19 11.00
CA ASP A 203 13.49 -4.18 11.36
C ASP A 203 13.87 -4.97 10.11
N GLU A 204 15.16 -4.92 9.79
CA GLU A 204 15.77 -5.56 8.62
C GLU A 204 16.51 -6.86 8.97
N GLU A 205 16.53 -7.25 10.24
CA GLU A 205 17.18 -8.46 10.73
C GLU A 205 16.16 -9.57 10.98
N LEU A 206 16.55 -10.82 10.66
CA LEU A 206 15.73 -12.01 10.88
C LEU A 206 16.01 -12.60 12.27
N SER A 207 15.07 -12.41 13.20
CA SER A 207 15.12 -13.03 14.53
C SER A 207 14.35 -14.35 14.54
N LYS A 208 15.04 -15.48 14.73
CA LYS A 208 14.48 -16.85 14.60
C LYS A 208 13.28 -17.22 15.49
N ASN A 209 12.86 -16.34 16.41
CA ASN A 209 11.72 -16.57 17.31
C ASN A 209 10.60 -15.53 17.13
N GLU A 210 10.71 -14.65 16.15
CA GLU A 210 9.76 -13.55 15.95
C GLU A 210 9.17 -13.60 14.55
N ILE A 211 7.96 -13.07 14.42
CA ILE A 211 7.35 -12.83 13.12
C ILE A 211 8.19 -11.73 12.43
N ALA A 212 8.97 -12.13 11.42
CA ALA A 212 9.81 -11.21 10.68
C ALA A 212 8.97 -10.22 9.84
N SER A 213 9.53 -9.02 9.65
CA SER A 213 8.95 -8.03 8.75
C SER A 213 9.09 -8.48 7.29
N ALA A 214 8.14 -8.07 6.44
CA ALA A 214 8.26 -8.28 4.99
C ALA A 214 9.56 -7.68 4.42
N SER A 215 10.10 -6.62 5.02
CA SER A 215 11.33 -5.97 4.58
C SER A 215 12.58 -6.80 4.91
N ALA A 216 12.65 -7.37 6.12
CA ALA A 216 13.73 -8.30 6.49
C ALA A 216 13.74 -9.53 5.59
N ILE A 217 12.57 -10.12 5.33
CA ILE A 217 12.44 -11.27 4.42
C ILE A 217 12.95 -10.92 3.02
N ARG A 218 12.50 -9.79 2.43
CA ARG A 218 12.99 -9.36 1.12
C ARG A 218 14.49 -9.08 1.12
N LYS A 219 15.03 -8.46 2.16
CA LYS A 219 16.46 -8.16 2.27
C LYS A 219 17.28 -9.45 2.27
N SER A 220 16.89 -10.45 3.06
CA SER A 220 17.53 -11.78 3.06
C SER A 220 17.45 -12.44 1.68
N ILE A 221 16.29 -12.40 1.01
CA ILE A 221 16.15 -12.95 -0.36
C ILE A 221 17.07 -12.26 -1.37
N TYR A 222 17.20 -10.93 -1.31
CA TYR A 222 18.06 -10.18 -2.24
C TYR A 222 19.56 -10.31 -1.95
N THR A 223 19.95 -10.52 -0.68
CA THR A 223 21.37 -10.53 -0.27
C THR A 223 21.95 -11.94 -0.12
N SER A 224 21.11 -12.94 0.12
CA SER A 224 21.49 -14.34 0.31
C SER A 224 20.74 -15.22 -0.69
N ASN A 225 19.72 -15.94 -0.23
CA ASN A 225 18.90 -16.85 -1.01
C ASN A 225 17.53 -17.00 -0.34
N ILE A 226 16.62 -17.70 -1.01
CA ILE A 226 15.27 -17.89 -0.48
C ILE A 226 15.23 -18.83 0.72
N GLU A 227 16.16 -19.77 0.84
CA GLU A 227 16.18 -20.78 1.90
C GLU A 227 16.23 -20.18 3.31
N GLU A 228 16.88 -19.02 3.49
CA GLU A 228 16.90 -18.29 4.77
C GLU A 228 15.54 -17.74 5.20
N SER A 229 14.60 -17.59 4.26
CA SER A 229 13.26 -17.06 4.53
C SER A 229 12.23 -18.14 4.91
N LEU A 230 12.60 -19.43 4.84
CA LEU A 230 11.69 -20.57 5.05
C LEU A 230 10.93 -20.50 6.38
N ASP A 231 11.63 -20.21 7.48
CA ASP A 231 11.04 -20.20 8.82
C ASP A 231 10.08 -19.01 9.06
N PHE A 232 10.03 -18.04 8.15
CA PHE A 232 9.26 -16.80 8.31
C PHE A 232 8.02 -16.74 7.42
N MET A 233 7.77 -17.78 6.62
CA MET A 233 6.67 -17.84 5.68
C MET A 233 5.90 -19.17 5.81
N PRO A 234 4.58 -19.19 5.56
CA PRO A 234 3.86 -20.44 5.39
C PRO A 234 4.46 -21.26 4.24
N GLU A 235 4.43 -22.59 4.36
CA GLU A 235 5.03 -23.52 3.40
C GLU A 235 4.56 -23.27 1.96
N TYR A 236 3.26 -23.00 1.75
CA TYR A 236 2.72 -22.70 0.43
C TYR A 236 3.31 -21.42 -0.19
N SER A 237 3.54 -20.39 0.64
CA SER A 237 4.12 -19.13 0.18
C SER A 237 5.58 -19.33 -0.22
N TYR A 238 6.34 -20.04 0.61
CA TYR A 238 7.72 -20.42 0.32
C TYR A 238 7.82 -21.24 -0.97
N ASN A 239 7.01 -22.29 -1.12
CA ASN A 239 7.04 -23.17 -2.29
C ASN A 239 6.69 -22.44 -3.59
N LEU A 240 5.75 -21.49 -3.55
CA LEU A 240 5.47 -20.63 -4.70
C LEU A 240 6.67 -19.73 -5.03
N LEU A 241 7.28 -19.07 -4.05
CA LEU A 241 8.41 -18.17 -4.29
C LEU A 241 9.66 -18.90 -4.79
N LYS A 242 9.96 -20.09 -4.25
CA LYS A 242 11.12 -20.91 -4.63
C LYS A 242 11.15 -21.24 -6.13
N ASN A 243 10.00 -21.27 -6.77
CA ASN A 243 9.84 -21.57 -8.19
C ASN A 243 9.60 -20.32 -9.06
N THR A 244 9.83 -19.11 -8.52
CA THR A 244 9.61 -17.85 -9.25
C THR A 244 10.85 -16.99 -9.30
N SER A 245 10.92 -16.13 -10.32
CA SER A 245 11.94 -15.08 -10.39
C SER A 245 11.52 -13.89 -9.53
N PHE A 246 12.51 -13.20 -8.96
CA PHE A 246 12.29 -11.97 -8.19
C PHE A 246 12.51 -10.73 -9.05
N SER A 247 11.96 -9.59 -8.60
CA SER A 247 12.22 -8.32 -9.26
C SER A 247 13.65 -7.83 -9.04
N ASP A 248 14.26 -7.27 -10.08
CA ASP A 248 15.64 -6.80 -10.07
C ASP A 248 15.69 -5.29 -9.73
N LEU A 249 16.21 -4.97 -8.55
CA LEU A 249 16.32 -3.59 -8.05
C LEU A 249 17.46 -2.81 -8.74
N ASP A 250 18.51 -3.48 -9.19
CA ASP A 250 19.61 -2.85 -9.92
C ASP A 250 19.14 -2.50 -11.33
N LYS A 251 18.36 -3.40 -11.96
CA LYS A 251 17.69 -3.11 -13.23
C LYS A 251 16.71 -1.94 -13.12
N MET A 252 15.97 -1.85 -12.01
CA MET A 252 15.13 -0.69 -11.74
C MET A 252 15.97 0.59 -11.65
N PHE A 253 17.11 0.55 -10.98
CA PHE A 253 18.01 1.70 -10.89
C PHE A 253 18.48 2.15 -12.28
N ASP A 254 18.93 1.21 -13.13
CA ASP A 254 19.39 1.51 -14.49
C ASP A 254 18.31 2.21 -15.33
N LEU A 255 17.07 1.72 -15.26
CA LEU A 255 15.94 2.30 -16.01
C LEU A 255 15.57 3.69 -15.48
N VAL A 256 15.57 3.90 -14.17
CA VAL A 256 15.34 5.21 -13.55
C VAL A 256 16.46 6.19 -13.91
N LYS A 257 17.72 5.74 -13.85
CA LYS A 257 18.90 6.51 -14.22
C LYS A 257 18.83 6.94 -15.68
N TYR A 258 18.51 6.02 -16.58
CA TYR A 258 18.25 6.32 -17.99
C TYR A 258 17.16 7.39 -18.14
N ALA A 259 15.99 7.20 -17.53
CA ALA A 259 14.87 8.14 -17.65
C ALA A 259 15.22 9.56 -17.18
N ILE A 260 15.94 9.69 -16.06
CA ILE A 260 16.37 10.99 -15.51
C ILE A 260 17.43 11.64 -16.41
N VAL A 261 18.46 10.88 -16.84
CA VAL A 261 19.56 11.41 -17.65
C VAL A 261 19.08 11.83 -19.03
N SER A 262 18.21 11.02 -19.66
CA SER A 262 17.65 11.32 -20.98
C SER A 262 16.67 12.49 -20.97
N ASN A 263 15.92 12.69 -19.88
CA ASN A 263 14.99 13.81 -19.75
C ASN A 263 14.85 14.29 -18.29
N PRO A 264 15.74 15.15 -17.80
CA PRO A 264 15.65 15.66 -16.42
C PRO A 264 14.35 16.40 -16.10
N ASN A 265 13.64 16.92 -17.12
CA ASN A 265 12.36 17.59 -16.91
C ASN A 265 11.25 16.64 -16.44
N ILE A 266 11.42 15.31 -16.55
CA ILE A 266 10.44 14.34 -16.03
C ILE A 266 10.16 14.53 -14.53
N LEU A 267 11.16 14.98 -13.77
CA LEU A 267 10.99 15.27 -12.34
C LEU A 267 9.96 16.38 -12.08
N LYS A 268 9.88 17.37 -12.98
CA LYS A 268 8.92 18.48 -12.85
C LYS A 268 7.48 18.04 -13.07
N GLU A 269 7.26 16.88 -13.68
CA GLU A 269 5.94 16.28 -13.89
C GLU A 269 5.41 15.53 -12.67
N ILE A 270 6.24 15.36 -11.63
CA ILE A 270 5.87 14.67 -10.40
C ILE A 270 5.75 15.73 -9.28
N PRO A 271 4.53 16.13 -8.88
CA PRO A 271 4.32 17.12 -7.82
C PRO A 271 4.99 16.77 -6.48
N GLU A 272 5.19 15.48 -6.21
CA GLU A 272 5.89 15.01 -5.01
C GLU A 272 7.40 15.34 -5.06
N ALA A 273 7.98 15.54 -6.25
CA ALA A 273 9.35 15.99 -6.49
C ALA A 273 9.48 17.53 -6.42
N SER A 274 8.85 18.13 -5.42
CA SER A 274 8.85 19.57 -5.15
C SER A 274 9.92 19.99 -4.13
N GLU A 275 10.00 21.29 -3.84
CA GLU A 275 10.87 21.86 -2.80
C GLU A 275 12.38 21.75 -3.09
N GLY A 276 12.77 21.50 -4.34
CA GLY A 276 14.16 21.41 -4.78
C GLY A 276 14.75 19.99 -4.73
N ILE A 277 13.95 18.97 -4.43
CA ILE A 277 14.41 17.57 -4.45
C ILE A 277 14.73 17.08 -5.87
N ASP A 278 14.05 17.62 -6.88
CA ASP A 278 14.38 17.45 -8.29
C ASP A 278 15.84 17.82 -8.59
N ASN A 279 16.27 19.01 -8.15
CA ASN A 279 17.66 19.46 -8.31
C ASN A 279 18.63 18.53 -7.59
N LYS A 280 18.28 18.08 -6.37
CA LYS A 280 19.13 17.18 -5.59
C LYS A 280 19.28 15.81 -6.25
N ILE A 281 18.21 15.26 -6.83
CA ILE A 281 18.25 14.00 -7.59
C ILE A 281 19.15 14.17 -8.82
N ILE A 282 18.96 15.24 -9.62
CA ILE A 282 19.77 15.51 -10.82
C ILE A 282 21.27 15.65 -10.48
N GLN A 283 21.60 16.30 -9.36
CA GLN A 283 23.00 16.48 -8.93
C GLN A 283 23.69 15.19 -8.45
N ASN A 284 22.92 14.20 -7.98
CA ASN A 284 23.46 12.98 -7.37
C ASN A 284 23.27 11.72 -8.24
N ILE A 285 22.43 11.75 -9.27
CA ILE A 285 22.16 10.58 -10.14
C ILE A 285 23.42 10.03 -10.82
N GLY A 286 24.38 10.90 -11.17
CA GLY A 286 25.65 10.49 -11.76
C GLY A 286 26.64 9.88 -10.76
N LYS A 287 26.45 10.09 -9.45
CA LYS A 287 27.32 9.59 -8.38
C LYS A 287 26.87 8.24 -7.82
N ALA A 288 25.57 7.97 -7.90
CA ALA A 288 24.97 6.76 -7.36
C ALA A 288 25.11 5.55 -8.30
N ASN A 289 25.25 4.37 -7.70
CA ASN A 289 25.32 3.06 -8.35
C ASN A 289 24.13 2.15 -7.99
N SER A 290 23.26 2.56 -7.07
CA SER A 290 22.02 1.87 -6.73
C SER A 290 20.91 2.86 -6.34
N LEU A 291 19.67 2.36 -6.28
CA LEU A 291 18.54 3.14 -5.75
C LEU A 291 18.83 3.62 -4.32
N ASP A 292 19.30 2.72 -3.44
CA ASP A 292 19.58 3.04 -2.04
C ASP A 292 20.66 4.11 -1.92
N GLU A 293 21.75 4.02 -2.71
CA GLU A 293 22.80 5.03 -2.72
C GLU A 293 22.27 6.40 -3.15
N LEU A 294 21.48 6.45 -4.23
CA LEU A 294 20.85 7.69 -4.69
C LEU A 294 19.95 8.30 -3.62
N ILE A 295 19.13 7.46 -2.98
CA ILE A 295 18.20 7.92 -1.95
C ILE A 295 18.96 8.44 -0.74
N ASN A 296 20.02 7.75 -0.29
CA ASN A 296 20.83 8.19 0.84
C ASN A 296 21.57 9.51 0.56
N LEU A 297 22.04 9.73 -0.67
CA LEU A 297 22.57 11.02 -1.11
C LEU A 297 21.50 12.13 -1.09
N CYS A 298 20.25 11.79 -1.40
CA CYS A 298 19.14 12.74 -1.51
C CYS A 298 18.37 12.99 -0.19
N LYS A 299 18.37 12.02 0.73
CA LYS A 299 17.62 12.05 2.00
C LYS A 299 17.98 13.27 2.84
N SER A 300 16.99 13.78 3.56
CA SER A 300 17.15 14.88 4.51
C SER A 300 16.03 14.84 5.55
N LYS A 301 16.05 15.72 6.56
CA LYS A 301 14.90 15.89 7.47
C LYS A 301 13.58 16.24 6.74
N ARG A 302 13.67 16.85 5.55
CA ARG A 302 12.52 17.23 4.71
C ARG A 302 12.06 16.11 3.77
N TYR A 303 12.97 15.23 3.35
CA TYR A 303 12.68 14.17 2.36
C TYR A 303 12.90 12.79 2.97
N SER A 304 11.78 12.11 3.28
CA SER A 304 11.84 10.73 3.76
C SER A 304 12.33 9.79 2.67
N TYR A 305 12.93 8.67 3.09
CA TYR A 305 13.35 7.59 2.20
C TYR A 305 12.18 7.09 1.33
N THR A 306 10.99 6.92 1.91
CA THR A 306 9.79 6.46 1.20
C THR A 306 9.25 7.49 0.20
N ARG A 307 9.38 8.79 0.46
CA ARG A 307 9.02 9.83 -0.53
C ARG A 307 9.93 9.76 -1.74
N LEU A 308 11.24 9.61 -1.52
CA LEU A 308 12.22 9.46 -2.60
C LEU A 308 11.95 8.20 -3.43
N ASN A 309 11.71 7.05 -2.80
CA ASN A 309 11.32 5.83 -3.53
C ASN A 309 10.10 6.05 -4.42
N ARG A 310 9.02 6.66 -3.89
CA ARG A 310 7.81 6.91 -4.70
C ARG A 310 8.10 7.80 -5.90
N ILE A 311 8.90 8.86 -5.72
CA ILE A 311 9.34 9.71 -6.83
C ILE A 311 10.06 8.88 -7.90
N LEU A 312 11.05 8.06 -7.51
CA LEU A 312 11.80 7.22 -8.45
C LEU A 312 10.91 6.16 -9.14
N CYS A 313 9.95 5.59 -8.41
CA CYS A 313 8.94 4.69 -8.97
C CYS A 313 8.03 5.39 -9.98
N HIS A 314 7.58 6.62 -9.69
CA HIS A 314 6.78 7.42 -10.62
C HIS A 314 7.56 7.81 -11.87
N ILE A 315 8.87 8.04 -11.77
CA ILE A 315 9.76 8.23 -12.93
C ILE A 315 9.80 6.95 -13.77
N LEU A 316 10.06 5.80 -13.15
CA LEU A 316 10.08 4.51 -13.84
C LEU A 316 8.76 4.25 -14.58
N LEU A 317 7.64 4.48 -13.90
CA LEU A 317 6.29 4.29 -14.44
C LEU A 317 5.87 5.39 -15.42
N ASN A 318 6.71 6.40 -15.62
CA ASN A 318 6.47 7.57 -16.45
C ASN A 318 5.09 8.18 -16.13
N VAL A 319 4.91 8.54 -14.86
CA VAL A 319 3.73 9.17 -14.30
C VAL A 319 3.84 10.69 -14.47
N ASN A 320 2.74 11.33 -14.86
CA ASN A 320 2.66 12.79 -15.04
C ASN A 320 1.59 13.42 -14.13
N LYS A 321 1.50 14.76 -14.15
CA LYS A 321 0.56 15.52 -13.33
C LYS A 321 -0.91 15.16 -13.61
N ASP A 322 -1.25 14.95 -14.87
CA ASP A 322 -2.62 14.63 -15.29
C ASP A 322 -3.05 13.29 -14.72
N LEU A 323 -2.21 12.27 -14.83
CA LEU A 323 -2.46 10.96 -14.23
C LEU A 323 -2.55 11.06 -12.70
N LEU A 324 -1.63 11.77 -12.05
CA LEU A 324 -1.66 11.94 -10.58
C LEU A 324 -2.89 12.69 -10.08
N SER A 325 -3.51 13.52 -10.92
CA SER A 325 -4.75 14.22 -10.58
C SER A 325 -5.93 13.26 -10.40
N LEU A 326 -5.90 12.09 -11.04
CA LEU A 326 -6.94 11.06 -10.92
C LEU A 326 -7.05 10.47 -9.50
N ARG A 327 -5.99 10.58 -8.67
CA ARG A 327 -6.01 10.13 -7.26
C ARG A 327 -7.04 10.86 -6.39
N LYS A 328 -7.59 11.97 -6.88
CA LYS A 328 -8.64 12.75 -6.21
C LYS A 328 -10.03 12.11 -6.31
N TYR A 329 -10.20 11.16 -7.22
CA TYR A 329 -11.47 10.49 -7.48
C TYR A 329 -11.37 8.99 -7.14
N SER A 330 -12.49 8.38 -6.78
CA SER A 330 -12.54 6.94 -6.51
C SER A 330 -12.24 6.14 -7.79
N PRO A 331 -11.65 4.93 -7.69
CA PRO A 331 -11.56 4.01 -8.81
C PRO A 331 -12.95 3.69 -9.39
N ASN A 332 -13.09 3.68 -10.72
CA ASN A 332 -14.36 3.40 -11.41
C ASN A 332 -14.51 1.92 -11.83
N TYR A 333 -13.54 1.08 -11.48
CA TYR A 333 -13.56 -0.35 -11.78
C TYR A 333 -13.01 -1.16 -10.63
N VAL A 334 -13.36 -2.45 -10.61
CA VAL A 334 -12.75 -3.45 -9.74
C VAL A 334 -12.13 -4.55 -10.60
N ARG A 335 -10.80 -4.68 -10.52
CA ARG A 335 -10.02 -5.65 -11.31
C ARG A 335 -9.83 -6.92 -10.51
N ILE A 336 -10.39 -8.02 -11.00
CA ILE A 336 -10.33 -9.31 -10.29
C ILE A 336 -9.03 -10.02 -10.65
N LEU A 337 -8.22 -10.37 -9.64
CA LEU A 337 -6.99 -11.14 -9.82
C LEU A 337 -7.20 -12.64 -9.57
N GLY A 338 -8.09 -13.00 -8.65
CA GLY A 338 -8.45 -14.39 -8.40
C GLY A 338 -9.50 -14.55 -7.31
N PHE A 339 -10.11 -15.73 -7.25
CA PHE A 339 -11.16 -16.06 -6.29
C PHE A 339 -11.33 -17.57 -6.09
N ASN A 340 -11.90 -17.96 -4.95
CA ASN A 340 -12.37 -19.32 -4.67
C ASN A 340 -13.91 -19.45 -4.83
N ASN A 341 -14.50 -20.55 -4.37
CA ASN A 341 -15.96 -20.75 -4.44
C ASN A 341 -16.76 -19.68 -3.65
N LYS A 342 -16.31 -19.31 -2.45
CA LYS A 342 -16.90 -18.23 -1.66
C LYS A 342 -16.74 -16.88 -2.35
N GLY A 343 -15.58 -16.61 -2.93
CA GLY A 343 -15.33 -15.40 -3.73
C GLY A 343 -16.24 -15.30 -4.94
N ARG A 344 -16.63 -16.43 -5.55
CA ARG A 344 -17.63 -16.45 -6.63
C ARG A 344 -19.02 -16.03 -6.13
N GLU A 345 -19.41 -16.41 -4.92
CA GLU A 345 -20.65 -15.95 -4.29
C GLU A 345 -20.60 -14.45 -4.02
N ILE A 346 -19.48 -13.96 -3.47
CA ILE A 346 -19.22 -12.52 -3.27
C ILE A 346 -19.34 -11.75 -4.60
N LEU A 347 -18.72 -12.24 -5.67
CA LEU A 347 -18.81 -11.60 -6.99
C LEU A 347 -20.24 -11.53 -7.54
N LYS A 348 -21.11 -12.49 -7.21
CA LYS A 348 -22.53 -12.43 -7.58
C LYS A 348 -23.25 -11.34 -6.80
N GLU A 349 -22.98 -11.22 -5.50
CA GLU A 349 -23.54 -10.15 -4.67
C GLU A 349 -23.05 -8.76 -5.10
N ILE A 350 -21.78 -8.60 -5.46
CA ILE A 350 -21.24 -7.32 -5.98
C ILE A 350 -22.02 -6.92 -7.24
N LYS A 351 -22.20 -7.84 -8.20
CA LYS A 351 -22.97 -7.58 -9.43
C LYS A 351 -24.42 -7.18 -9.19
N LYS A 352 -25.01 -7.62 -8.08
CA LYS A 352 -26.40 -7.33 -7.73
C LYS A 352 -26.56 -5.99 -7.02
N ASN A 353 -25.59 -5.62 -6.18
CA ASN A 353 -25.71 -4.50 -5.24
C ASN A 353 -24.87 -3.26 -5.62
N SER A 354 -24.02 -3.34 -6.65
CA SER A 354 -23.16 -2.23 -7.07
C SER A 354 -23.15 -2.03 -8.59
N GLU A 355 -22.86 -0.80 -9.02
CA GLU A 355 -22.73 -0.42 -10.43
C GLU A 355 -21.26 -0.39 -10.91
N ILE A 356 -20.32 -0.79 -10.06
CA ILE A 356 -18.90 -0.75 -10.40
C ILE A 356 -18.57 -1.67 -11.59
N ASN A 357 -17.70 -1.19 -12.47
CA ASN A 357 -17.26 -1.96 -13.62
C ASN A 357 -16.34 -3.13 -13.17
N ILE A 358 -16.87 -4.36 -13.17
CA ILE A 358 -16.10 -5.56 -12.80
C ILE A 358 -15.25 -6.03 -13.99
N VAL A 359 -13.93 -5.90 -13.88
CA VAL A 359 -12.98 -6.22 -14.94
C VAL A 359 -12.35 -7.60 -14.71
N ASN A 360 -12.96 -8.62 -15.32
CA ASN A 360 -12.41 -9.98 -15.35
C ASN A 360 -11.47 -10.22 -16.53
N LYS A 361 -11.90 -9.82 -17.74
CA LYS A 361 -11.12 -9.91 -18.98
C LYS A 361 -10.90 -8.52 -19.54
N LEU A 362 -9.65 -8.12 -19.77
CA LEU A 362 -9.33 -6.79 -20.29
C LEU A 362 -9.91 -6.54 -21.68
N SER A 363 -10.03 -7.58 -22.51
CA SER A 363 -10.64 -7.46 -23.84
C SER A 363 -12.10 -7.02 -23.84
N LYS A 364 -12.77 -7.02 -22.68
CA LYS A 364 -14.14 -6.55 -22.50
C LYS A 364 -14.25 -5.33 -21.59
N ALA A 365 -13.12 -4.81 -21.11
CA ALA A 365 -13.12 -3.67 -20.21
C ALA A 365 -13.48 -2.39 -20.99
N LYS A 366 -14.22 -1.50 -20.33
CA LYS A 366 -14.34 -0.12 -20.79
C LYS A 366 -12.98 0.57 -20.67
N THR A 367 -12.71 1.49 -21.59
CA THR A 367 -11.55 2.38 -21.52
C THR A 367 -11.57 3.16 -20.20
N ASP A 368 -10.48 3.10 -19.45
CA ASP A 368 -10.30 3.81 -18.19
C ASP A 368 -8.81 4.16 -18.03
N PRO A 369 -8.45 5.44 -17.87
CA PRO A 369 -7.03 5.86 -17.77
C PRO A 369 -6.26 5.18 -16.63
N LEU A 370 -6.92 4.85 -15.52
CA LEU A 370 -6.28 4.13 -14.41
C LEU A 370 -6.01 2.67 -14.80
N LEU A 371 -6.92 2.03 -15.56
CA LEU A 371 -6.73 0.66 -16.03
C LEU A 371 -5.62 0.58 -17.09
N GLU A 372 -5.55 1.54 -17.99
CA GLU A 372 -4.46 1.66 -18.96
C GLU A 372 -3.10 1.83 -18.26
N PHE A 373 -3.08 2.63 -17.19
CA PHE A 373 -1.89 2.80 -16.38
C PHE A 373 -1.47 1.52 -15.64
N ASP A 374 -2.42 0.72 -15.14
CA ASP A 374 -2.12 -0.58 -14.53
C ASP A 374 -1.48 -1.56 -15.51
N ILE A 375 -2.01 -1.61 -16.74
CA ILE A 375 -1.45 -2.44 -17.82
C ILE A 375 -0.03 -1.96 -18.16
N LYS A 376 0.18 -0.64 -18.28
CA LYS A 376 1.51 -0.05 -18.48
C LYS A 376 2.46 -0.44 -17.34
N ALA A 377 2.00 -0.38 -16.10
CA ALA A 377 2.82 -0.75 -14.95
C ALA A 377 3.23 -2.22 -15.00
N THR A 378 2.32 -3.15 -15.31
CA THR A 378 2.68 -4.56 -15.55
C THR A 378 3.70 -4.74 -16.67
N ASN A 379 3.54 -4.00 -17.78
CA ASN A 379 4.49 -4.04 -18.88
C ASN A 379 5.87 -3.53 -18.46
N ILE A 380 5.93 -2.49 -17.64
CA ILE A 380 7.19 -1.98 -17.09
C ILE A 380 7.81 -2.96 -16.09
N TYR A 381 6.99 -3.62 -15.27
CA TYR A 381 7.43 -4.67 -14.35
C TYR A 381 8.08 -5.85 -15.07
N SER A 382 7.67 -6.16 -16.32
CA SER A 382 8.30 -7.22 -17.12
C SER A 382 9.78 -6.99 -17.42
N PHE A 383 10.27 -5.74 -17.36
CA PHE A 383 11.72 -5.47 -17.45
C PHE A 383 12.47 -5.82 -16.17
N LEU A 384 11.76 -5.84 -15.03
CA LEU A 384 12.33 -6.09 -13.71
C LEU A 384 12.20 -7.55 -13.29
N ASN A 385 11.21 -8.28 -13.80
CA ASN A 385 10.99 -9.68 -13.45
C ASN A 385 10.78 -10.51 -14.73
N PRO A 386 11.72 -11.40 -15.08
CA PRO A 386 11.69 -12.15 -16.34
C PRO A 386 10.54 -13.19 -16.44
N SER A 387 9.87 -13.49 -15.32
CA SER A 387 8.69 -14.37 -15.33
C SER A 387 7.43 -13.68 -15.90
N VAL A 388 7.42 -12.35 -15.94
CA VAL A 388 6.31 -11.55 -16.47
C VAL A 388 6.62 -11.15 -17.92
N LYS A 389 5.65 -11.31 -18.81
CA LYS A 389 5.76 -10.88 -20.21
C LYS A 389 5.03 -9.56 -20.41
N ILE A 390 5.46 -8.80 -21.42
CA ILE A 390 4.66 -7.67 -21.92
C ILE A 390 3.26 -8.19 -22.28
N ASN A 391 2.24 -7.45 -21.86
CA ASN A 391 0.82 -7.76 -21.97
C ASN A 391 0.35 -8.99 -21.18
N SER A 392 1.09 -9.45 -20.17
CA SER A 392 0.64 -10.52 -19.26
C SER A 392 -0.77 -10.29 -18.69
N ASP A 393 -1.16 -9.03 -18.49
CA ASP A 393 -2.50 -8.63 -18.03
C ASP A 393 -3.66 -9.06 -18.97
N TYR A 394 -3.38 -9.22 -20.27
CA TYR A 394 -4.31 -9.76 -21.26
C TYR A 394 -4.24 -11.29 -21.37
N LEU A 395 -3.09 -11.87 -21.02
CA LEU A 395 -2.81 -13.30 -21.19
C LEU A 395 -3.24 -14.14 -19.97
N ILE A 396 -3.12 -13.56 -18.77
CA ILE A 396 -3.39 -14.26 -17.52
C ILE A 396 -4.83 -13.95 -17.09
N SER A 397 -5.67 -14.98 -17.10
CA SER A 397 -7.03 -14.89 -16.57
C SER A 397 -7.02 -14.88 -15.04
N PRO A 398 -8.08 -14.36 -14.38
CA PRO A 398 -8.19 -14.43 -12.93
C PRO A 398 -8.04 -15.88 -12.43
N ILE A 399 -7.26 -16.06 -11.36
CA ILE A 399 -6.98 -17.38 -10.78
C ILE A 399 -8.26 -17.92 -10.14
N ILE A 400 -8.65 -19.14 -10.50
CA ILE A 400 -9.78 -19.84 -9.89
C ILE A 400 -9.20 -20.91 -8.97
N PHE A 401 -9.24 -20.63 -7.67
CA PHE A 401 -8.83 -21.57 -6.62
C PHE A 401 -10.01 -22.48 -6.28
N ARG A 402 -9.81 -23.80 -6.29
CA ARG A 402 -10.91 -24.76 -6.15
C ARG A 402 -11.07 -25.27 -4.74
#